data_AF-A0A6M7W0P8-F1
#
_entry.id   AF-A0A6M7W0P8-F1
#
_cell.length_a   1.000
_cell.length_b   1.000
_cell.length_c   1.000
_cell.angle_alpha   90.00
_cell.angle_beta   90.00
_cell.angle_gamma   90.00
#
_symmetry.space_group_name_H-M   'P 1'
#
loop_
_entity.id
_entity.type
_entity.pdbx_description
1 polymer ?
#
loop_
_entity_poly.entity_id
_entity_poly.type
_entity_poly.pdbx_seq_one_letter_code
_entity_poly.pdbx_strand_id
1 'polypeptide(L)'
;MPLLCPIAARALIAPTETTLLALLEEYGLDTGTGLLVSLTKLQVDLGAFAIACEPQIGVGNLEDIRVLSVVSVESVESVLKVIAGGERSDIEFKSSMLLDVRRYRTEPGEPLEAYKLEAVTRTMMKSIAAFCNTGGGTLFVGIEDDTSVCGLVEDFVLANPNRGDFDGWDQYLRGQLESRFYDGKAVANYVRVVPLETGGKTFVRIQVADRANLTFLKKAGGGAELFVRSGTRSIPIEFQELEKLYSIKRQF
;
A
#
# COMPACT_ATOMS: atom_id res chain seq x y z
N MET A 1 -32.14 -2.71 6.45
CA MET A 1 -30.90 -3.51 6.43
C MET A 1 -30.02 -2.94 5.35
N PRO A 2 -28.73 -2.67 5.60
CA PRO A 2 -27.81 -2.20 4.55
C PRO A 2 -27.75 -3.27 3.44
N LEU A 3 -27.79 -2.83 2.19
CA LEU A 3 -27.65 -3.68 1.00
C LEU A 3 -26.43 -3.21 0.23
N LEU A 4 -25.65 -4.14 -0.31
CA LEU A 4 -24.55 -3.79 -1.19
C LEU A 4 -25.06 -3.56 -2.62
N CYS A 5 -24.60 -2.49 -3.27
CA CYS A 5 -24.73 -2.37 -4.71
C CYS A 5 -23.84 -3.43 -5.41
N PRO A 6 -24.11 -3.77 -6.69
CA PRO A 6 -23.28 -4.74 -7.41
C PRO A 6 -21.78 -4.41 -7.44
N ILE A 7 -21.36 -3.14 -7.59
CA ILE A 7 -19.94 -2.78 -7.49
C ILE A 7 -19.37 -3.17 -6.12
N ALA A 8 -20.02 -2.78 -5.03
CA ALA A 8 -19.55 -3.04 -3.67
C ALA A 8 -19.59 -4.55 -3.33
N ALA A 9 -20.56 -5.30 -3.86
CA ALA A 9 -20.64 -6.74 -3.65
C ALA A 9 -19.43 -7.49 -4.23
N ARG A 10 -18.83 -7.01 -5.32
CA ARG A 10 -17.58 -7.59 -5.88
C ARG A 10 -16.41 -7.52 -4.90
N ALA A 11 -16.38 -6.50 -4.04
CA ALA A 11 -15.34 -6.30 -3.05
C ALA A 11 -15.28 -7.42 -2.00
N LEU A 12 -16.38 -8.18 -1.83
CA LEU A 12 -16.43 -9.36 -0.96
C LEU A 12 -15.57 -10.53 -1.46
N ILE A 13 -15.24 -10.54 -2.75
CA ILE A 13 -14.48 -11.62 -3.40
C ILE A 13 -13.03 -11.19 -3.62
N ALA A 14 -12.82 -9.97 -4.13
CA ALA A 14 -11.49 -9.43 -4.42
C ALA A 14 -11.49 -7.90 -4.35
N PRO A 15 -10.32 -7.26 -4.12
CA PRO A 15 -10.19 -5.81 -4.22
C PRO A 15 -10.81 -5.27 -5.52
N THR A 16 -11.71 -4.30 -5.41
CA THR A 16 -12.51 -3.79 -6.53
C THR A 16 -12.28 -2.31 -6.73
N GLU A 17 -11.82 -1.94 -7.93
CA GLU A 17 -11.64 -0.54 -8.36
C GLU A 17 -13.00 0.12 -8.66
N THR A 18 -13.18 1.35 -8.20
CA THR A 18 -14.39 2.17 -8.44
C THR A 18 -14.09 3.66 -8.18
N THR A 19 -15.12 4.51 -8.22
CA THR A 19 -15.09 5.89 -7.70
C THR A 19 -16.25 6.09 -6.72
N LEU A 20 -16.23 7.18 -5.94
CA LEU A 20 -17.38 7.51 -5.10
C LEU A 20 -18.59 7.88 -5.96
N LEU A 21 -18.38 8.56 -7.10
CA LEU A 21 -19.44 8.89 -8.03
C LEU A 21 -20.16 7.63 -8.54
N ALA A 22 -19.42 6.63 -9.02
CA ALA A 22 -20.01 5.38 -9.51
C ALA A 22 -20.76 4.61 -8.41
N LEU A 23 -20.25 4.61 -7.18
CA LEU A 23 -20.96 4.02 -6.04
C LEU A 23 -22.26 4.78 -5.74
N LEU A 24 -22.21 6.10 -5.65
CA LEU A 24 -23.40 6.92 -5.38
C LEU A 24 -24.48 6.71 -6.45
N GLU A 25 -24.11 6.69 -7.73
CA GLU A 25 -25.02 6.42 -8.84
C GLU A 25 -25.66 5.03 -8.72
N GLU A 26 -24.88 4.00 -8.45
CA GLU A 26 -25.40 2.62 -8.38
C GLU A 26 -26.27 2.38 -7.14
N TYR A 27 -25.99 3.06 -6.03
CA TYR A 27 -26.85 3.08 -4.85
C TYR A 27 -28.08 3.99 -5.01
N GLY A 28 -28.15 4.79 -6.08
CA GLY A 28 -29.22 5.78 -6.27
C GLY A 28 -29.20 6.90 -5.23
N LEU A 29 -28.01 7.30 -4.78
CA LEU A 29 -27.80 8.33 -3.76
C LEU A 29 -27.55 9.69 -4.40
N ASP A 30 -27.98 10.75 -3.70
CA ASP A 30 -27.84 12.12 -4.18
C ASP A 30 -26.38 12.57 -4.23
N THR A 31 -25.99 13.18 -5.34
CA THR A 31 -24.68 13.80 -5.59
C THR A 31 -24.71 15.33 -5.50
N GLY A 32 -25.90 15.92 -5.30
CA GLY A 32 -26.13 17.34 -5.16
C GLY A 32 -26.10 17.84 -3.71
N THR A 33 -27.17 18.50 -3.27
CA THR A 33 -27.23 19.19 -1.97
C THR A 33 -27.22 18.25 -0.77
N GLY A 34 -27.59 16.99 -0.95
CA GLY A 34 -27.59 15.91 0.04
C GLY A 34 -26.32 15.06 0.04
N LEU A 35 -25.28 15.41 -0.71
CA LEU A 35 -24.06 14.61 -0.85
C LEU A 35 -23.46 14.14 0.48
N LEU A 36 -23.41 14.99 1.50
CA LEU A 36 -22.83 14.62 2.80
C LEU A 36 -23.60 13.48 3.48
N VAL A 37 -24.94 13.51 3.37
CA VAL A 37 -25.82 12.45 3.89
C VAL A 37 -25.62 11.17 3.09
N SER A 38 -25.53 11.28 1.76
CA SER A 38 -25.25 10.16 0.87
C SER A 38 -23.92 9.47 1.17
N LEU A 39 -22.84 10.24 1.36
CA LEU A 39 -21.52 9.71 1.72
C LEU A 39 -21.52 9.05 3.10
N THR A 40 -22.22 9.62 4.07
CA THR A 40 -22.40 9.01 5.40
C THR A 40 -23.13 7.68 5.30
N LYS A 41 -24.21 7.63 4.51
CA LYS A 41 -24.95 6.40 4.26
C LYS A 41 -24.08 5.34 3.57
N LEU A 42 -23.34 5.72 2.53
CA LEU A 42 -22.41 4.82 1.83
C LEU A 42 -21.37 4.26 2.79
N GLN A 43 -20.80 5.09 3.66
CA GLN A 43 -19.84 4.65 4.68
C GLN A 43 -20.44 3.62 5.64
N VAL A 44 -21.67 3.85 6.12
CA VAL A 44 -22.40 2.90 6.97
C VAL A 44 -22.68 1.58 6.23
N ASP A 45 -23.15 1.67 4.98
CA ASP A 45 -23.49 0.50 4.18
C ASP A 45 -22.25 -0.35 3.89
N LEU A 46 -21.12 0.23 3.49
CA LEU A 46 -19.86 -0.51 3.30
C LEU A 46 -19.32 -1.10 4.61
N GLY A 47 -19.36 -0.32 5.69
CA GLY A 47 -18.88 -0.73 7.01
C GLY A 47 -19.64 -1.92 7.59
N ALA A 48 -20.95 -2.04 7.30
CA ALA A 48 -21.77 -3.17 7.73
C ALA A 48 -21.31 -4.53 7.15
N PHE A 49 -20.55 -4.52 6.06
CA PHE A 49 -19.96 -5.70 5.42
C PHE A 49 -18.44 -5.76 5.60
N ALA A 50 -17.89 -4.94 6.50
CA ALA A 50 -16.46 -4.80 6.72
C ALA A 50 -15.68 -4.44 5.43
N ILE A 51 -16.29 -3.70 4.50
CA ILE A 51 -15.63 -3.22 3.29
C ILE A 51 -14.99 -1.86 3.60
N ALA A 52 -13.66 -1.77 3.49
CA ALA A 52 -12.98 -0.48 3.46
C ALA A 52 -12.97 0.09 2.04
N CYS A 53 -12.94 1.42 1.98
CA CYS A 53 -12.72 2.21 0.78
C CYS A 53 -11.39 2.93 0.96
N GLU A 54 -10.42 2.68 0.08
CA GLU A 54 -9.13 3.39 0.06
C GLU A 54 -9.02 4.20 -1.25
N PRO A 55 -8.70 5.51 -1.19
CA PRO A 55 -8.71 6.36 -0.01
C PRO A 55 -10.07 6.40 0.68
N GLN A 56 -10.05 6.73 1.97
CA GLN A 56 -11.24 6.78 2.80
C GLN A 56 -12.27 7.79 2.26
N ILE A 57 -13.56 7.50 2.48
CA ILE A 57 -14.63 8.46 2.19
C ILE A 57 -14.35 9.75 2.99
N GLY A 58 -14.37 10.89 2.29
CA GLY A 58 -14.01 12.20 2.84
C GLY A 58 -12.60 12.68 2.46
N VAL A 59 -11.79 11.85 1.80
CA VAL A 59 -10.46 12.23 1.29
C VAL A 59 -10.49 12.35 -0.23
N GLY A 60 -10.09 13.48 -0.80
CA GLY A 60 -10.05 13.68 -2.27
C GLY A 60 -11.42 13.94 -2.90
N ASN A 61 -11.53 13.72 -4.21
CA ASN A 61 -12.70 14.03 -5.03
C ASN A 61 -13.60 12.80 -5.27
N LEU A 62 -14.80 13.02 -5.81
CA LEU A 62 -15.76 11.94 -6.10
C LEU A 62 -15.30 11.01 -7.23
N GLU A 63 -14.52 11.52 -8.17
CA GLU A 63 -14.03 10.79 -9.35
C GLU A 63 -12.67 10.12 -9.11
N ASP A 64 -12.02 10.40 -7.97
CA ASP A 64 -10.75 9.75 -7.66
C ASP A 64 -10.95 8.24 -7.56
N ILE A 65 -10.00 7.48 -8.12
CA ILE A 65 -10.01 6.03 -8.03
C ILE A 65 -10.01 5.61 -6.55
N ARG A 66 -10.87 4.64 -6.23
CA ARG A 66 -11.01 3.97 -4.96
C ARG A 66 -10.83 2.48 -5.14
N VAL A 67 -10.21 1.83 -4.16
CA VAL A 67 -10.20 0.37 -4.04
C VAL A 67 -11.06 -0.02 -2.85
N LEU A 68 -12.11 -0.79 -3.13
CA LEU A 68 -12.91 -1.46 -2.12
C LEU A 68 -12.30 -2.80 -1.77
N SER A 69 -12.15 -3.12 -0.49
CA SER A 69 -11.66 -4.43 -0.06
C SER A 69 -12.23 -4.82 1.31
N VAL A 70 -12.44 -6.12 1.53
CA VAL A 70 -12.81 -6.62 2.86
C VAL A 70 -11.65 -6.42 3.82
N VAL A 71 -11.97 -5.87 4.99
CA VAL A 71 -11.08 -5.75 6.12
C VAL A 71 -11.48 -6.79 7.15
N SER A 72 -10.66 -7.82 7.28
CA SER A 72 -10.70 -8.67 8.46
C SER A 72 -10.13 -7.90 9.65
N VAL A 73 -10.86 -7.89 10.77
CA VAL A 73 -10.28 -7.52 12.08
C VAL A 73 -9.41 -8.69 12.49
N GLU A 74 -8.15 -8.65 12.07
CA GLU A 74 -7.16 -9.65 12.44
C GLU A 74 -6.50 -9.25 13.75
N SER A 75 -6.40 -10.20 14.68
CA SER A 75 -5.56 -10.00 15.85
C SER A 75 -4.09 -9.95 15.43
N VAL A 76 -3.26 -9.27 16.22
CA VAL A 76 -1.82 -9.19 15.96
C VAL A 76 -1.21 -10.60 15.90
N GLU A 77 -1.67 -11.53 16.73
CA GLU A 77 -1.22 -12.93 16.72
C GLU A 77 -1.52 -13.64 15.39
N SER A 78 -2.67 -13.33 14.76
CA SER A 78 -2.99 -13.86 13.43
C SER A 78 -2.02 -13.33 12.38
N VAL A 79 -1.71 -12.04 12.43
CA VAL A 79 -0.74 -11.42 11.52
C VAL A 79 0.66 -12.00 11.73
N LEU A 80 1.08 -12.22 12.97
CA LEU A 80 2.36 -12.84 13.29
C LEU A 80 2.47 -14.27 12.76
N LYS A 81 1.37 -15.04 12.71
CA LYS A 81 1.36 -16.36 12.04
C LYS A 81 1.59 -16.25 10.54
N VAL A 82 1.03 -15.22 9.89
CA VAL A 82 1.29 -14.96 8.46
C VAL A 82 2.75 -14.61 8.24
N ILE A 83 3.34 -13.78 9.11
CA ILE A 83 4.76 -13.40 9.06
C ILE A 83 5.66 -14.61 9.28
N ALA A 84 5.34 -15.49 10.24
CA ALA A 84 6.06 -16.74 10.47
C ALA A 84 6.01 -17.71 9.28
N GLY A 85 5.05 -17.54 8.37
CA GLY A 85 4.98 -18.27 7.10
C GLY A 85 6.02 -17.85 6.06
N GLY A 86 6.78 -16.78 6.30
CA GLY A 86 7.85 -16.31 5.45
C GLY A 86 7.41 -15.49 4.23
N GLU A 87 8.40 -15.01 3.50
CA GLU A 87 8.20 -14.32 2.23
C GLU A 87 7.69 -15.27 1.13
N ARG A 88 6.86 -14.73 0.24
CA ARG A 88 6.30 -15.44 -0.91
C ARG A 88 5.97 -14.47 -2.05
N SER A 89 5.28 -14.94 -3.08
CA SER A 89 4.97 -14.10 -4.25
C SER A 89 4.16 -12.85 -3.92
N ASP A 90 3.26 -12.95 -2.92
CA ASP A 90 2.34 -11.93 -2.45
C ASP A 90 2.76 -11.31 -1.10
N ILE A 91 3.87 -11.74 -0.47
CA ILE A 91 4.36 -11.20 0.80
C ILE A 91 5.85 -10.90 0.73
N GLU A 92 6.21 -9.69 1.14
CA GLU A 92 7.59 -9.18 1.21
C GLU A 92 7.85 -8.61 2.61
N PHE A 93 9.05 -8.85 3.14
CA PHE A 93 9.52 -8.25 4.38
C PHE A 93 10.55 -7.16 4.11
N LYS A 94 10.51 -6.14 4.96
CA LYS A 94 11.49 -5.07 5.03
C LYS A 94 11.73 -4.77 6.50
N SER A 95 12.99 -4.73 6.94
CA SER A 95 13.31 -4.32 8.30
C SER A 95 13.10 -2.82 8.50
N SER A 96 13.14 -2.04 7.43
CA SER A 96 13.06 -0.57 7.44
C SER A 96 12.64 -0.03 6.08
N MET A 97 12.09 1.19 6.03
CA MET A 97 11.88 1.96 4.81
C MET A 97 13.06 2.89 4.51
N LEU A 98 13.72 3.44 5.53
CA LEU A 98 14.67 4.56 5.39
C LEU A 98 16.08 4.24 5.88
N LEU A 99 16.19 3.48 6.96
CA LEU A 99 17.43 3.19 7.66
C LEU A 99 18.21 2.06 6.97
N ASP A 100 19.50 2.28 6.75
CA ASP A 100 20.47 1.20 6.53
C ASP A 100 20.72 0.47 7.85
N VAL A 101 19.85 -0.51 8.15
CA VAL A 101 19.87 -1.29 9.40
C VAL A 101 21.20 -1.99 9.62
N ARG A 102 21.83 -2.47 8.55
CA ARG A 102 23.12 -3.16 8.65
C ARG A 102 24.19 -2.20 9.15
N ARG A 103 24.36 -1.07 8.46
CA ARG A 103 25.36 -0.06 8.85
C ARG A 103 25.09 0.51 10.24
N TYR A 104 23.82 0.77 10.56
CA TYR A 104 23.41 1.24 11.89
C TYR A 104 23.87 0.31 13.02
N ARG A 105 23.85 -1.01 12.79
CA ARG A 105 24.27 -2.02 13.77
C ARG A 105 25.78 -2.24 13.81
N THR A 106 26.46 -2.23 12.66
CA THR A 106 27.88 -2.60 12.57
C THR A 106 28.83 -1.42 12.76
N GLU A 107 28.37 -0.20 12.49
CA GLU A 107 29.17 1.03 12.55
C GLU A 107 28.42 2.12 13.35
N PRO A 108 28.15 1.90 14.65
CA PRO A 108 27.43 2.87 15.48
C PRO A 108 28.31 4.09 15.80
N GLY A 109 27.68 5.25 16.05
CA GLY A 109 28.34 6.46 16.55
C GLY A 109 28.10 7.73 15.74
N GLU A 110 27.48 7.62 14.57
CA GLU A 110 27.05 8.77 13.76
C GLU A 110 25.64 9.25 14.16
N PRO A 111 25.23 10.49 13.81
CA PRO A 111 23.83 10.91 13.91
C PRO A 111 22.90 10.01 13.10
N LEU A 112 21.66 9.80 13.55
CA LEU A 112 20.70 8.87 12.95
C LEU A 112 20.50 9.13 11.44
N GLU A 113 20.46 10.40 11.06
CA GLU A 113 20.30 10.88 9.68
C GLU A 113 21.39 10.36 8.74
N ALA A 114 22.61 10.12 9.25
CA ALA A 114 23.72 9.59 8.46
C ALA A 114 23.48 8.15 7.99
N TYR A 115 22.57 7.42 8.64
CA TYR A 115 22.18 6.06 8.27
C TYR A 115 20.97 6.01 7.33
N LYS A 116 20.36 7.15 7.00
CA LYS A 116 19.28 7.21 6.00
C LYS A 116 19.86 6.89 4.62
N LEU A 117 19.34 5.85 3.98
CA LEU A 117 19.86 5.36 2.71
C LEU A 117 18.76 5.26 1.66
N GLU A 118 18.90 6.03 0.58
CA GLU A 118 17.92 6.08 -0.50
C GLU A 118 17.72 4.73 -1.20
N ALA A 119 18.77 3.89 -1.27
CA ALA A 119 18.63 2.56 -1.83
C ALA A 119 17.59 1.71 -1.07
N VAL A 120 17.44 1.89 0.25
CA VAL A 120 16.44 1.20 1.08
C VAL A 120 15.04 1.63 0.65
N THR A 121 14.75 2.93 0.66
CA THR A 121 13.47 3.50 0.20
C THR A 121 13.12 2.99 -1.20
N ARG A 122 14.11 2.98 -2.09
CA ARG A 122 13.93 2.55 -3.47
C ARG A 122 13.56 1.08 -3.60
N THR A 123 14.11 0.19 -2.78
CA THR A 123 13.76 -1.25 -2.81
C THR A 123 12.31 -1.48 -2.40
N MET A 124 11.81 -0.71 -1.44
CA MET A 124 10.41 -0.72 -1.05
C MET A 124 9.52 -0.23 -2.19
N MET A 125 9.87 0.88 -2.86
CA MET A 125 9.12 1.37 -4.02
C MET A 125 9.09 0.37 -5.18
N LYS A 126 10.19 -0.35 -5.44
CA LYS A 126 10.21 -1.45 -6.43
C LYS A 126 9.22 -2.56 -6.10
N SER A 127 9.09 -2.89 -4.81
CA SER A 127 8.19 -3.95 -4.35
C SER A 127 6.73 -3.53 -4.49
N ILE A 128 6.39 -2.27 -4.15
CA ILE A 128 5.06 -1.71 -4.41
C ILE A 128 4.74 -1.70 -5.91
N ALA A 129 5.69 -1.28 -6.75
CA ALA A 129 5.53 -1.32 -8.20
C ALA A 129 5.24 -2.74 -8.71
N ALA A 130 5.98 -3.73 -8.23
CA ALA A 130 5.83 -5.12 -8.60
C ALA A 130 4.46 -5.68 -8.18
N PHE A 131 3.99 -5.38 -6.96
CA PHE A 131 2.66 -5.82 -6.52
C PHE A 131 1.54 -5.18 -7.32
N CYS A 132 1.58 -3.88 -7.58
CA CYS A 132 0.62 -3.22 -8.47
C CYS A 132 0.61 -3.82 -9.89
N ASN A 133 1.70 -4.46 -10.30
CA ASN A 133 1.85 -5.08 -11.60
C ASN A 133 1.59 -6.60 -11.61
N THR A 134 1.32 -7.22 -10.46
CA THR A 134 1.27 -8.68 -10.35
C THR A 134 0.30 -9.13 -9.25
N GLY A 135 -0.99 -8.80 -9.37
CA GLY A 135 -2.03 -9.37 -8.53
C GLY A 135 -2.10 -8.80 -7.10
N GLY A 136 -1.36 -7.73 -6.82
CA GLY A 136 -1.26 -7.14 -5.49
C GLY A 136 -0.37 -7.93 -4.54
N GLY A 137 -0.39 -7.55 -3.26
CA GLY A 137 0.39 -8.21 -2.21
C GLY A 137 0.47 -7.39 -0.94
N THR A 138 1.29 -7.85 0.01
CA THR A 138 1.49 -7.23 1.31
C THR A 138 2.98 -7.05 1.59
N LEU A 139 3.40 -5.83 1.95
CA LEU A 139 4.69 -5.60 2.58
C LEU A 139 4.50 -5.54 4.09
N PHE A 140 5.37 -6.20 4.85
CA PHE A 140 5.55 -5.92 6.27
C PHE A 140 6.86 -5.18 6.48
N VAL A 141 6.77 -3.99 7.07
CA VAL A 141 7.90 -3.12 7.36
C VAL A 141 8.15 -3.10 8.87
N GLY A 142 9.41 -3.23 9.29
CA GLY A 142 9.79 -3.48 10.68
C GLY A 142 9.92 -4.97 11.03
N ILE A 143 10.11 -5.81 10.00
CA ILE A 143 10.29 -7.27 10.09
C ILE A 143 11.65 -7.65 9.49
N GLU A 144 12.42 -8.45 10.22
CA GLU A 144 13.71 -8.99 9.77
C GLU A 144 13.54 -10.24 8.89
N ASP A 145 14.61 -10.61 8.20
CA ASP A 145 14.65 -11.82 7.35
C ASP A 145 14.37 -13.11 8.14
N ASP A 146 14.64 -13.11 9.45
CA ASP A 146 14.34 -14.23 10.35
C ASP A 146 12.90 -14.21 10.90
N THR A 147 12.04 -13.35 10.34
CA THR A 147 10.63 -13.12 10.72
C THR A 147 10.42 -12.41 12.06
N SER A 148 11.48 -12.00 12.75
CA SER A 148 11.37 -11.25 14.01
C SER A 148 10.94 -9.80 13.79
N VAL A 149 10.18 -9.26 14.75
CA VAL A 149 9.78 -7.85 14.74
C VAL A 149 10.93 -7.00 15.26
N CYS A 150 11.56 -6.19 14.38
CA CYS A 150 12.59 -5.24 14.76
C CYS A 150 12.02 -3.88 15.19
N GLY A 151 10.85 -3.50 14.68
CA GLY A 151 10.22 -2.21 14.96
C GLY A 151 10.67 -1.09 14.00
N LEU A 152 10.08 0.11 14.15
CA LEU A 152 10.27 1.25 13.24
C LEU A 152 10.55 2.58 13.94
N VAL A 153 11.03 2.57 15.19
CA VAL A 153 11.26 3.79 15.97
C VAL A 153 12.21 4.74 15.24
N GLU A 154 13.34 4.21 14.74
CA GLU A 154 14.33 4.98 13.97
C GLU A 154 13.75 5.49 12.65
N ASP A 155 12.96 4.67 11.96
CA ASP A 155 12.27 5.03 10.72
C ASP A 155 11.31 6.20 10.91
N PHE A 156 10.57 6.24 12.02
CA PHE A 156 9.65 7.33 12.32
C PHE A 156 10.38 8.65 12.48
N VAL A 157 11.50 8.65 13.23
CA VAL A 157 12.35 9.84 13.40
C VAL A 157 12.96 10.27 12.06
N LEU A 158 13.47 9.32 11.26
CA LEU A 158 14.06 9.60 9.95
C LEU A 158 13.05 10.12 8.91
N ALA A 159 11.79 9.71 9.03
CA ALA A 159 10.72 10.15 8.14
C ALA A 159 10.32 11.59 8.46
N ASN A 160 10.13 11.91 9.73
CA ASN A 160 9.79 13.26 10.17
C ASN A 160 10.37 13.54 11.57
N PRO A 161 11.53 14.23 11.66
CA PRO A 161 12.17 14.52 12.94
C PRO A 161 11.31 15.37 13.90
N ASN A 162 10.37 16.16 13.37
CA ASN A 162 9.44 16.97 14.17
C ASN A 162 8.18 16.21 14.60
N ARG A 163 7.94 15.05 13.99
CA ARG A 163 6.77 14.18 14.23
C ARG A 163 7.18 12.73 14.03
N GLY A 164 8.03 12.25 14.94
CA GLY A 164 8.63 10.92 14.92
C GLY A 164 7.65 9.82 15.33
N ASP A 165 6.49 9.77 14.68
CA ASP A 165 5.42 8.81 14.92
C ASP A 165 4.93 8.19 13.60
N PHE A 166 3.94 7.30 13.70
CA PHE A 166 3.34 6.64 12.55
C PHE A 166 2.72 7.63 11.54
N ASP A 167 2.09 8.70 11.99
CA ASP A 167 1.44 9.67 11.09
C ASP A 167 2.47 10.42 10.25
N GLY A 168 3.58 10.84 10.88
CA GLY A 168 4.71 11.45 10.17
C GLY A 168 5.34 10.49 9.16
N TRP A 169 5.43 9.20 9.52
CA TRP A 169 5.93 8.16 8.65
C TRP A 169 4.99 7.85 7.46
N ASP A 170 3.68 7.73 7.69
CA ASP A 170 2.69 7.50 6.62
C ASP A 170 2.67 8.69 5.65
N GLN A 171 2.69 9.92 6.17
CA GLN A 171 2.80 11.12 5.34
C GLN A 171 4.07 11.10 4.47
N TYR A 172 5.21 10.69 5.03
CA TYR A 172 6.45 10.57 4.27
C TYR A 172 6.33 9.50 3.17
N LEU A 173 5.78 8.31 3.50
CA LEU A 173 5.54 7.24 2.54
C LEU A 173 4.63 7.73 1.39
N ARG A 174 3.53 8.41 1.70
CA ARG A 174 2.61 9.00 0.69
C ARG A 174 3.35 9.97 -0.23
N GLY A 175 4.23 10.82 0.32
CA GLY A 175 5.11 11.69 -0.46
C GLY A 175 6.11 10.93 -1.36
N GLN A 176 6.64 9.79 -0.91
CA GLN A 176 7.46 8.91 -1.76
C GLN A 176 6.62 8.29 -2.89
N LEU A 177 5.42 7.79 -2.61
CA LEU A 177 4.53 7.25 -3.64
C LEU A 177 4.22 8.31 -4.71
N GLU A 178 3.86 9.52 -4.31
CA GLU A 178 3.55 10.61 -5.25
C GLU A 178 4.75 11.03 -6.11
N SER A 179 5.93 11.14 -5.50
CA SER A 179 7.12 11.66 -6.18
C SER A 179 7.82 10.62 -7.06
N ARG A 180 7.84 9.34 -6.66
CA ARG A 180 8.64 8.30 -7.30
C ARG A 180 7.95 7.61 -8.45
N PHE A 181 6.63 7.59 -8.50
CA PHE A 181 5.87 7.00 -9.60
C PHE A 181 5.39 8.05 -10.59
N TYR A 182 5.18 7.68 -11.86
CA TYR A 182 4.67 8.60 -12.88
C TYR A 182 3.25 9.10 -12.55
N ASP A 183 2.39 8.19 -12.12
CA ASP A 183 1.00 8.41 -11.71
C ASP A 183 0.86 8.23 -10.19
N GLY A 184 1.82 8.75 -9.42
CA GLY A 184 1.99 8.41 -7.99
C GLY A 184 0.79 8.66 -7.09
N LYS A 185 -0.04 9.69 -7.37
CA LYS A 185 -1.31 9.88 -6.66
C LYS A 185 -2.28 8.73 -6.89
N ALA A 186 -2.38 8.24 -8.13
CA ALA A 186 -3.20 7.09 -8.44
C ALA A 186 -2.63 5.82 -7.80
N VAL A 187 -1.31 5.62 -7.80
CA VAL A 187 -0.66 4.49 -7.10
C VAL A 187 -1.01 4.50 -5.61
N ALA A 188 -0.94 5.66 -4.95
CA ALA A 188 -1.23 5.80 -3.53
C ALA A 188 -2.66 5.34 -3.15
N ASN A 189 -3.61 5.40 -4.08
CA ASN A 189 -4.99 4.96 -3.86
C ASN A 189 -5.15 3.43 -3.76
N TYR A 190 -4.13 2.66 -4.20
CA TYR A 190 -4.11 1.20 -4.08
C TYR A 190 -3.30 0.73 -2.87
N VAL A 191 -2.77 1.66 -2.06
CA VAL A 191 -1.89 1.38 -0.94
C VAL A 191 -2.61 1.69 0.37
N ARG A 192 -2.95 0.64 1.11
CA ARG A 192 -3.52 0.74 2.46
C ARG A 192 -2.46 0.43 3.50
N VAL A 193 -2.28 1.33 4.45
CA VAL A 193 -1.23 1.26 5.49
C VAL A 193 -1.88 1.04 6.84
N VAL A 194 -1.43 0.03 7.57
CA VAL A 194 -1.98 -0.36 8.88
C VAL A 194 -0.84 -0.56 9.88
N PRO A 195 -0.72 0.27 10.93
CA PRO A 195 0.23 0.05 12.00
C PRO A 195 -0.24 -1.10 12.91
N LEU A 196 0.71 -1.89 13.38
CA LEU A 196 0.51 -3.01 14.31
C LEU A 196 1.59 -2.95 15.38
N GLU A 197 1.29 -3.46 16.58
CA GLU A 197 2.22 -3.43 17.70
C GLU A 197 2.27 -4.78 18.41
N THR A 198 3.47 -5.24 18.75
CA THR A 198 3.69 -6.38 19.64
C THR A 198 4.97 -6.18 20.43
N GLY A 199 4.98 -6.55 21.71
CA GLY A 199 6.16 -6.42 22.57
C GLY A 199 6.74 -5.00 22.63
N GLY A 200 5.89 -3.97 22.54
CA GLY A 200 6.30 -2.56 22.54
C GLY A 200 7.01 -2.10 21.25
N LYS A 201 6.97 -2.90 20.18
CA LYS A 201 7.54 -2.56 18.87
C LYS A 201 6.42 -2.39 17.86
N THR A 202 6.42 -1.24 17.18
CA THR A 202 5.51 -0.96 16.07
C THR A 202 6.10 -1.46 14.75
N PHE A 203 5.33 -2.22 14.00
CA PHE A 203 5.61 -2.60 12.62
C PHE A 203 4.40 -2.23 11.75
N VAL A 204 4.59 -2.14 10.44
CA VAL A 204 3.54 -1.65 9.53
C VAL A 204 3.23 -2.70 8.48
N ARG A 205 1.94 -2.98 8.31
CA ARG A 205 1.42 -3.76 7.18
C ARG A 205 0.97 -2.81 6.08
N ILE A 206 1.49 -3.00 4.88
CA ILE A 206 1.13 -2.25 3.68
C ILE A 206 0.48 -3.21 2.71
N GLN A 207 -0.81 -3.06 2.50
CA GLN A 207 -1.58 -3.83 1.53
C GLN A 207 -1.59 -3.06 0.21
N VAL A 208 -1.14 -3.70 -0.85
CA VAL A 208 -1.07 -3.14 -2.21
C VAL A 208 -2.04 -3.91 -3.08
N ALA A 209 -3.07 -3.24 -3.61
CA ALA A 209 -3.99 -3.85 -4.54
C ALA A 209 -3.41 -3.93 -5.97
N ASP A 210 -3.85 -4.93 -6.73
CA ASP A 210 -3.52 -5.02 -8.16
C ASP A 210 -4.10 -3.83 -8.91
N ARG A 211 -3.43 -3.41 -9.98
CA ARG A 211 -3.87 -2.30 -10.83
C ARG A 211 -4.17 -2.80 -12.23
N ALA A 212 -5.23 -2.33 -12.86
CA ALA A 212 -5.43 -2.58 -14.30
C ALA A 212 -4.34 -1.89 -15.13
N ASN A 213 -3.92 -0.70 -14.70
CA ASN A 213 -2.86 0.06 -15.35
C ASN A 213 -1.46 -0.41 -14.94
N LEU A 214 -0.50 -0.28 -15.86
CA LEU A 214 0.91 -0.54 -15.56
C LEU A 214 1.48 0.56 -14.65
N THR A 215 2.21 0.14 -13.63
CA THR A 215 2.79 1.03 -12.61
C THR A 215 4.27 1.19 -12.83
N PHE A 216 4.67 2.40 -13.23
CA PHE A 216 6.04 2.74 -13.59
C PHE A 216 6.75 3.52 -12.49
N LEU A 217 7.90 3.02 -12.06
CA LEU A 217 8.79 3.69 -11.11
C LEU A 217 9.79 4.57 -11.88
N LYS A 218 9.94 5.84 -11.47
CA LYS A 218 10.90 6.77 -12.10
C LYS A 218 12.34 6.34 -11.79
N LYS A 219 13.22 6.44 -12.79
CA LYS A 219 14.67 6.27 -12.62
C LYS A 219 15.31 7.58 -12.15
N ALA A 220 16.38 7.47 -11.36
CA ALA A 220 17.29 8.58 -11.14
C ALA A 220 17.95 8.95 -12.48
N GLY A 221 17.92 10.24 -12.85
CA GLY A 221 18.44 10.71 -14.14
C GLY A 221 17.47 10.64 -15.31
N GLY A 222 16.22 10.22 -15.08
CA GLY A 222 15.15 10.23 -16.09
C GLY A 222 14.81 8.85 -16.67
N GLY A 223 13.59 8.74 -17.18
CA GLY A 223 13.01 7.48 -17.66
C GLY A 223 12.29 6.69 -16.57
N ALA A 224 11.83 5.50 -16.94
CA ALA A 224 10.94 4.67 -16.14
C ALA A 224 11.42 3.22 -16.08
N GLU A 225 11.02 2.52 -15.03
CA GLU A 225 11.14 1.08 -14.88
C GLU A 225 9.79 0.47 -14.56
N LEU A 226 9.59 -0.72 -15.09
CA LEU A 226 8.47 -1.56 -14.72
C LEU A 226 9.04 -2.77 -13.97
N PHE A 227 8.37 -3.15 -12.90
CA PHE A 227 8.72 -4.34 -12.11
C PHE A 227 7.52 -5.26 -12.02
N VAL A 228 7.76 -6.57 -11.95
CA VAL A 228 6.76 -7.61 -11.67
C VAL A 228 7.27 -8.56 -10.60
N ARG A 229 6.37 -9.27 -9.92
CA ARG A 229 6.76 -10.35 -9.00
C ARG A 229 7.14 -11.61 -9.77
N SER A 230 8.25 -12.23 -9.39
CA SER A 230 8.72 -13.54 -9.85
C SER A 230 9.23 -14.33 -8.66
N GLY A 231 8.36 -15.18 -8.10
CA GLY A 231 8.54 -15.72 -6.76
C GLY A 231 8.63 -14.59 -5.74
N THR A 232 9.61 -14.65 -4.84
CA THR A 232 9.86 -13.60 -3.83
C THR A 232 10.60 -12.37 -4.36
N ARG A 233 10.88 -12.29 -5.66
CA ARG A 233 11.71 -11.21 -6.23
C ARG A 233 10.88 -10.25 -7.07
N SER A 234 11.24 -8.98 -7.00
CA SER A 234 10.76 -7.91 -7.89
C SER A 234 11.74 -7.77 -9.06
N ILE A 235 11.40 -8.32 -10.22
CA ILE A 235 12.28 -8.31 -11.41
C ILE A 235 11.90 -7.17 -12.36
N PRO A 236 12.88 -6.50 -12.99
CA PRO A 236 12.58 -5.51 -14.02
C PRO A 236 12.03 -6.19 -15.27
N ILE A 237 11.12 -5.50 -15.95
CA ILE A 237 10.62 -5.89 -17.27
C ILE A 237 11.29 -5.02 -18.32
N GLU A 238 11.93 -5.68 -19.30
CA GLU A 238 12.52 -5.02 -20.45
C GLU A 238 11.43 -4.59 -21.45
N PHE A 239 11.75 -3.58 -22.26
CA PHE A 239 10.78 -2.98 -23.19
C PHE A 239 10.14 -4.02 -24.13
N GLN A 240 10.89 -5.01 -24.59
CA GLN A 240 10.41 -6.05 -25.50
C GLN A 240 9.36 -6.98 -24.87
N GLU A 241 9.29 -7.05 -23.54
CA GLU A 241 8.37 -7.94 -22.82
C GLU A 241 7.07 -7.23 -22.39
N LEU A 242 6.97 -5.91 -22.60
CA LEU A 242 5.83 -5.10 -22.18
C LEU A 242 4.50 -5.55 -22.81
N GLU A 243 4.51 -5.90 -24.10
CA GLU A 243 3.29 -6.32 -24.81
C GLU A 243 2.72 -7.62 -24.21
N LYS A 244 3.59 -8.56 -23.85
CA LYS A 244 3.21 -9.83 -23.22
C LYS A 244 2.57 -9.57 -21.86
N LEU A 245 3.18 -8.71 -21.03
CA LEU A 245 2.63 -8.37 -19.72
C LEU A 245 1.28 -7.65 -19.83
N TYR A 246 1.17 -6.70 -20.74
CA TYR A 246 -0.06 -5.94 -20.95
C TYR A 246 -1.21 -6.84 -21.42
N SER A 247 -0.91 -7.83 -22.25
CA SER A 247 -1.90 -8.82 -22.71
C SER A 247 -2.44 -9.69 -21.57
N ILE A 248 -1.57 -10.10 -20.62
CA ILE A 248 -1.97 -10.87 -19.44
C ILE A 248 -2.92 -10.04 -18.55
N LYS A 249 -2.62 -8.76 -18.32
CA LYS A 249 -3.44 -7.88 -17.48
C LYS A 249 -4.84 -7.57 -18.03
N ARG A 250 -5.08 -7.77 -19.33
CA ARG A 250 -6.40 -7.56 -19.95
C ARG A 250 -7.32 -8.79 -19.96
N GLN A 251 -6.78 -9.97 -19.66
CA GLN A 251 -7.53 -11.24 -19.72
C GLN A 251 -8.25 -11.58 -18.40
N PHE A 252 -8.02 -10.81 -17.34
CA PHE A 252 -8.63 -10.94 -16.02
C PHE A 252 -9.20 -9.59 -15.58
#